data_AF-B4VIN6-F1
#
_entry.id   AF-B4VIN6-F1
#
_cell.length_a   1.000
_cell.length_b   1.000
_cell.length_c   1.000
_cell.angle_alpha   90.00
_cell.angle_beta   90.00
_cell.angle_gamma   90.00
#
_symmetry.space_group_name_H-M   'P 1'
#
loop_
_entity.id
_entity.type
_entity.pdbx_description
1 polymer ?
#
loop_
_entity_poly.entity_id
_entity_poly.type
_entity_poly.pdbx_seq_one_letter_code
_entity_poly.pdbx_strand_id
1 'polypeptide(L)'
;MTSTAINWYKANYQYLMTSVNRVYRHLECYISQKQNQTTDPNPDFPPPETPNSAIPFALDILCTQFGLSACDRDILLLCVGMELDPDFPLLCRQTLKR
;
A
#
# COMPACT_ATOMS: atom_id res chain seq x y z
N MET A 1 -28.27 -14.33 -1.36
CA MET A 1 -26.85 -14.73 -1.55
C MET A 1 -25.90 -13.54 -1.82
N THR A 2 -26.34 -12.28 -1.76
CA THR A 2 -25.51 -11.09 -2.10
C THR A 2 -24.69 -10.51 -0.96
N SER A 3 -25.05 -10.79 0.30
CA SER A 3 -24.43 -10.15 1.47
C SER A 3 -22.96 -10.54 1.66
N THR A 4 -22.59 -11.81 1.46
CA THR A 4 -21.20 -12.27 1.61
C THR A 4 -20.26 -11.69 0.54
N ALA A 5 -20.75 -11.57 -0.71
CA ALA A 5 -19.96 -11.00 -1.81
C ALA A 5 -19.71 -9.49 -1.62
N ILE A 6 -20.73 -8.74 -1.16
CA ILE A 6 -20.59 -7.32 -0.83
C ILE A 6 -19.59 -7.13 0.34
N ASN A 7 -19.66 -7.99 1.35
CA ASN A 7 -18.74 -7.94 2.49
C ASN A 7 -17.29 -8.22 2.06
N TRP A 8 -17.08 -9.19 1.17
CA TRP A 8 -15.75 -9.48 0.63
C TRP A 8 -15.21 -8.32 -0.20
N TYR A 9 -16.00 -7.73 -1.10
CA TYR A 9 -15.54 -6.61 -1.93
C TYR A 9 -15.07 -5.43 -1.07
N LYS A 10 -15.83 -5.09 -0.03
CA LYS A 10 -15.47 -4.04 0.91
C LYS A 10 -14.18 -4.37 1.66
N ALA A 11 -14.06 -5.58 2.22
CA ALA A 11 -12.86 -6.02 2.94
C ALA A 11 -11.63 -6.06 2.02
N ASN A 12 -11.79 -6.53 0.78
CA ASN A 12 -10.75 -6.57 -0.24
C ASN A 12 -10.26 -5.16 -0.60
N TYR A 13 -11.19 -4.22 -0.80
CA TYR A 13 -10.84 -2.82 -1.06
C TYR A 13 -10.14 -2.17 0.14
N GLN A 14 -10.62 -2.43 1.36
CA GLN A 14 -9.96 -1.93 2.57
C GLN A 14 -8.55 -2.48 2.69
N TYR A 15 -8.34 -3.77 2.47
CA TYR A 15 -7.02 -4.40 2.47
C TYR A 15 -6.08 -3.79 1.42
N LEU A 16 -6.58 -3.54 0.21
CA LEU A 16 -5.84 -2.85 -0.84
C LEU A 16 -5.43 -1.45 -0.39
N MET A 17 -6.36 -0.64 0.11
CA MET A 17 -6.07 0.73 0.53
C MET A 17 -5.15 0.80 1.75
N THR A 18 -5.26 -0.13 2.70
CA THR A 18 -4.29 -0.23 3.80
C THR A 18 -2.88 -0.56 3.27
N SER A 19 -2.79 -1.43 2.27
CA SER A 19 -1.51 -1.75 1.62
C SER A 19 -0.94 -0.54 0.86
N VAL A 20 -1.76 0.24 0.15
CA VAL A 20 -1.34 1.49 -0.51
C VAL A 20 -0.86 2.51 0.52
N ASN A 21 -1.60 2.69 1.63
CA ASN A 21 -1.23 3.63 2.69
C ASN A 21 0.12 3.27 3.33
N ARG A 22 0.46 1.98 3.46
CA ARG A 22 1.80 1.57 3.91
C ARG A 22 2.92 2.15 3.03
N VAL A 23 2.76 2.09 1.70
CA VAL A 23 3.73 2.68 0.76
C VAL A 23 3.74 4.20 0.88
N TYR A 24 2.56 4.83 0.98
CA TYR A 24 2.44 6.28 1.20
C TYR A 24 3.23 6.73 2.44
N ARG A 25 3.06 6.04 3.57
CA ARG A 25 3.77 6.34 4.82
C ARG A 25 5.29 6.17 4.70
N HIS A 26 5.77 5.17 3.97
CA HIS A 26 7.21 5.04 3.69
C HIS A 26 7.74 6.25 2.91
N LEU A 27 7.00 6.74 1.91
CA LEU A 27 7.39 7.92 1.13
C LEU A 27 7.37 9.20 1.99
N GLU A 28 6.37 9.37 2.86
CA GLU A 28 6.34 10.49 3.82
C GLU A 28 7.57 10.48 4.73
N CYS A 29 7.90 9.34 5.33
CA CYS A 29 9.07 9.22 6.20
C CYS A 29 10.37 9.52 5.44
N TYR A 30 10.51 9.03 4.20
CA TYR A 30 11.65 9.37 3.35
C TYR A 30 11.77 10.89 3.10
N ILE A 31 10.65 11.57 2.84
CA ILE A 31 10.62 13.03 2.64
C ILE A 31 11.02 13.75 3.93
N SER A 32 10.47 13.37 5.08
CA SER A 32 10.79 13.96 6.38
C SER A 32 12.27 13.79 6.73
N GLN A 33 12.83 12.60 6.51
CA GLN A 33 14.27 12.33 6.71
C GLN A 33 15.14 13.23 5.83
N LYS A 34 14.79 13.39 4.54
CA LYS A 34 15.52 14.27 3.61
C LYS A 34 15.47 15.75 4.03
N GLN A 35 14.42 16.16 4.73
CA GLN A 35 14.25 17.53 5.22
C GLN A 35 14.92 17.78 6.59
N ASN A 36 15.75 16.85 7.09
CA ASN A 36 16.39 16.91 8.41
C ASN A 36 15.40 17.10 9.56
N GLN A 37 14.15 16.67 9.38
CA GLN A 37 13.18 16.63 10.47
C GLN A 37 13.40 15.31 11.21
N THR A 38 13.66 15.37 12.52
CA THR A 38 13.83 14.20 13.39
C THR A 38 12.59 13.34 13.35
N THR A 39 12.61 12.35 12.47
CA THR A 39 11.67 11.24 12.40
C THR A 39 12.47 9.99 12.69
N ASP A 40 11.84 9.01 13.34
CA ASP A 40 12.43 7.70 13.59
C ASP A 40 13.07 7.16 12.29
N PRO A 41 14.36 6.75 12.30
CA PRO A 41 15.10 6.42 11.08
C PRO A 41 14.55 5.24 10.28
N ASN A 42 13.66 4.42 10.85
CA ASN A 42 12.98 3.36 10.13
C ASN A 42 11.66 2.99 10.81
N PRO A 43 10.55 3.69 10.52
CA PRO A 43 9.26 3.24 10.96
C PRO A 43 8.93 1.94 10.22
N ASP A 44 9.01 0.82 10.93
CA ASP A 44 8.53 -0.46 10.44
C ASP A 44 7.02 -0.36 10.28
N PHE A 45 6.57 -0.18 9.04
CA PHE A 45 5.16 -0.31 8.70
C PHE A 45 4.97 -1.74 8.22
N PRO A 46 4.56 -2.66 9.12
CA PRO A 46 4.36 -4.04 8.72
C PRO A 46 3.28 -4.08 7.62
N PRO A 47 3.36 -5.03 6.68
CA PRO A 47 2.26 -5.33 5.78
C PRO A 47 0.97 -5.50 6.59
N PRO A 48 -0.19 -5.04 6.07
CA PRO A 48 -1.44 -5.30 6.74
C PRO A 48 -1.59 -6.79 6.98
N GLU A 49 -1.90 -7.16 8.23
CA GLU A 49 -2.24 -8.53 8.58
C GLU A 49 -3.31 -8.99 7.61
N THR A 50 -3.09 -10.15 6.98
CA THR A 50 -4.14 -10.80 6.20
C THR A 50 -5.19 -11.27 7.21
N PRO A 51 -6.35 -10.60 7.34
CA PRO A 51 -7.43 -11.13 8.17
C PRO A 51 -7.70 -12.56 7.75
N ASN A 52 -8.02 -13.41 8.73
CA ASN A 52 -8.34 -14.81 8.51
C ASN A 52 -9.71 -14.92 7.81
N SER A 53 -9.72 -14.53 6.54
CA SER A 53 -10.84 -14.60 5.63
C SER A 53 -10.79 -15.95 4.95
N ALA A 54 -11.95 -16.61 4.86
CA ALA A 54 -12.08 -17.87 4.12
C ALA A 54 -11.73 -17.72 2.63
N ILE A 55 -11.70 -16.48 2.12
CA ILE A 55 -11.39 -16.15 0.72
C ILE A 55 -10.19 -15.19 0.70
N PRO A 56 -9.10 -15.50 -0.03
CA PRO A 56 -7.95 -14.63 -0.14
C PRO A 56 -8.31 -13.31 -0.84
N PHE A 57 -7.55 -12.24 -0.54
CA PHE A 57 -7.73 -10.96 -1.20
C PHE A 57 -7.05 -10.92 -2.57
N ALA A 58 -7.60 -10.14 -3.48
CA ALA A 58 -7.15 -10.06 -4.87
C ALA A 58 -5.68 -9.66 -4.99
N LEU A 59 -5.19 -8.75 -4.13
CA LEU A 59 -3.79 -8.36 -4.09
C LEU A 59 -2.87 -9.56 -3.80
N ASP A 60 -3.20 -10.37 -2.79
CA ASP A 60 -2.38 -11.52 -2.42
C ASP A 60 -2.44 -12.63 -3.47
N ILE A 61 -3.61 -12.84 -4.09
CA ILE A 61 -3.76 -13.75 -5.23
C ILE A 61 -2.85 -13.31 -6.37
N LEU A 62 -2.87 -12.02 -6.73
CA LEU A 62 -2.06 -11.46 -7.80
C LEU A 62 -0.56 -11.62 -7.48
N CYS A 63 -0.12 -11.20 -6.29
CA CYS A 63 1.27 -11.37 -5.87
C CYS A 63 1.72 -12.84 -5.94
N THR A 64 0.88 -13.77 -5.47
CA THR A 64 1.20 -15.21 -5.48
C THR A 64 1.26 -15.76 -6.89
N GLN A 65 0.28 -15.44 -7.74
CA GLN A 65 0.20 -15.97 -9.10
C GLN A 65 1.34 -15.47 -10.01
N PHE A 66 1.77 -14.23 -9.83
CA PHE A 66 2.86 -13.64 -10.60
C PHE A 66 4.23 -13.80 -9.93
N GLY A 67 4.31 -14.43 -8.74
CA GLY A 67 5.57 -14.61 -8.01
C GLY A 67 6.22 -13.28 -7.60
N LEU A 68 5.40 -12.26 -7.30
CA LEU A 68 5.89 -10.93 -6.96
C LEU A 68 6.62 -10.93 -5.62
N SER A 69 7.82 -10.37 -5.59
CA SER A 69 8.53 -10.09 -4.35
C SER A 69 7.86 -8.96 -3.55
N ALA A 70 8.31 -8.75 -2.31
CA ALA A 70 7.85 -7.60 -1.52
C ALA A 70 8.10 -6.26 -2.23
N CYS A 71 9.25 -6.13 -2.91
CA CYS A 71 9.57 -4.96 -3.71
C CYS A 71 8.62 -4.80 -4.90
N ASP A 72 8.33 -5.87 -5.63
CA ASP A 72 7.41 -5.82 -6.78
C ASP A 72 5.99 -5.47 -6.35
N ARG A 73 5.54 -6.00 -5.20
CA ARG A 73 4.26 -5.62 -4.58
C ARG A 73 4.23 -4.13 -4.25
N ASP A 74 5.29 -3.57 -3.67
CA ASP A 74 5.35 -2.15 -3.33
C ASP A 74 5.37 -1.26 -4.59
N ILE A 75 6.01 -1.70 -5.69
CA ILE A 75 5.95 -1.02 -7.00
C ILE A 75 4.53 -1.05 -7.58
N LEU A 76 3.85 -2.20 -7.53
CA LEU A 76 2.46 -2.31 -7.95
C LEU A 76 1.56 -1.37 -7.14
N LEU A 77 1.73 -1.34 -5.82
CA LEU A 77 0.96 -0.48 -4.91
C LEU A 77 1.26 1.00 -5.13
N LEU A 78 2.48 1.36 -5.54
CA LEU A 78 2.82 2.71 -5.99
C LEU A 78 1.95 3.10 -7.20
N CYS A 79 1.86 2.23 -8.21
CA CYS A 79 1.01 2.48 -9.38
C CYS A 79 -0.48 2.59 -9.01
N VAL A 80 -0.96 1.73 -8.11
CA VAL A 80 -2.34 1.80 -7.61
C VAL A 80 -2.60 3.12 -6.86
N GLY A 81 -1.67 3.55 -6.00
CA GLY A 81 -1.76 4.83 -5.31
C GLY A 81 -1.86 6.01 -6.26
N MET A 82 -1.06 6.01 -7.33
CA MET A 82 -1.10 7.04 -8.38
C MET A 82 -2.45 7.15 -9.08
N GLU A 83 -3.19 6.05 -9.21
CA GLU A 83 -4.49 6.01 -9.89
C GLU A 83 -5.66 6.32 -8.93
N LEU A 84 -5.58 5.86 -7.67
CA LEU A 84 -6.72 5.88 -6.74
C LEU A 84 -6.67 7.00 -5.70
N ASP A 85 -5.49 7.57 -5.42
CA ASP A 85 -5.30 8.61 -4.41
C ASP A 85 -4.80 9.91 -5.08
N PRO A 86 -5.60 10.99 -5.08
CA PRO A 86 -5.25 12.24 -5.77
C PRO A 86 -4.04 12.95 -5.17
N ASP A 87 -3.67 12.68 -3.92
CA ASP A 87 -2.52 13.30 -3.25
C ASP A 87 -1.22 12.52 -3.50
N PHE A 88 -1.33 11.24 -3.90
CA PHE A 88 -0.19 10.36 -4.14
C PHE A 88 0.81 10.89 -5.19
N PRO A 89 0.37 11.44 -6.34
CA PRO A 89 1.28 12.04 -7.32
C PRO A 89 2.06 13.24 -6.76
N LEU A 90 1.42 14.04 -5.90
CA LEU A 90 2.08 15.16 -5.24
C LEU A 90 3.19 14.67 -4.30
N LEU A 91 2.92 13.60 -3.55
CA LEU A 91 3.91 12.96 -2.68
C LEU A 91 5.10 12.43 -3.47
N CYS A 92 4.85 11.70 -4.56
CA CYS A 92 5.92 11.20 -5.46
C CYS A 92 6.76 12.33 -6.06
N ARG A 93 6.15 13.47 -6.40
CA ARG A 93 6.89 14.63 -6.87
C ARG A 93 7.84 15.19 -5.80
N GLN A 94 7.46 15.15 -4.52
CA GLN A 94 8.29 15.65 -3.43
C GLN A 94 9.52 14.79 -3.19
N THR A 95 9.44 13.47 -3.37
CA THR A 95 10.61 12.57 -3.23
C THR A 95 11.69 12.87 -4.28
N LEU A 96 11.27 13.27 -5.49
CA LEU A 96 12.14 13.53 -6.64
C LEU A 96 12.82 14.91 -6.63
N LYS A 97 12.37 15.86 -5.81
CA LYS A 97 13.00 17.20 -5.72
C LYS A 97 14.44 17.04 -5.19
N ARG A 98 15.43 17.22 -6.06
CA ARG A 98 16.87 17.22 -5.72
C ARG A 98 17.26 18.51 -5.03
#